data_AF-A0A940H6J3-F1
#
_entry.id   AF-A0A940H6J3-F1
#
_cell.length_a   1.000
_cell.length_b   1.000
_cell.length_c   1.000
_cell.angle_alpha   90.00
_cell.angle_beta   90.00
_cell.angle_gamma   90.00
#
_symmetry.space_group_name_H-M   'P 1'
#
loop_
_entity.id
_entity.type
_entity.pdbx_description
1 polymer ?
#
loop_
_entity_poly.entity_id
_entity_poly.type
_entity_poly.pdbx_seq_one_letter_code
_entity_poly.pdbx_strand_id
1 'polypeptide(L)'
;MSRTRLLVATGLGVAASVVGIRLLLSRQAAIARRRIGKPLGEDSLDADRVWRRSLDGRPVELLLLGDSLAAGLGAETRKQTLGGRLAKALAGRMRRPVRLRTAAVVGSESPDLDAQLAALPADYRPHVAVIVIGGNDVVELFLPLATRLELTEVHEDTAGDVFMR
;
A
#
# COMPACT_ATOMS: atom_id res chain seq x y z
N MET A 1 -51.68 19.67 25.88
CA MET A 1 -50.26 20.11 25.92
C MET A 1 -49.27 19.05 26.43
N SER A 2 -49.68 18.01 27.18
CA SER A 2 -48.72 17.01 27.71
C SER A 2 -48.23 15.98 26.67
N ARG A 3 -49.08 15.57 25.72
CA ARG A 3 -48.73 14.60 24.67
C ARG A 3 -47.60 15.06 23.74
N THR A 4 -47.59 16.34 23.35
CA THR A 4 -46.57 16.92 22.47
C THR A 4 -45.20 17.01 23.16
N ARG A 5 -45.17 17.35 24.46
CA ARG A 5 -43.93 17.35 25.26
C ARG A 5 -43.36 15.94 25.45
N LEU A 6 -44.24 14.96 25.63
CA LEU A 6 -43.87 13.55 25.73
C LEU A 6 -43.23 13.06 24.42
N LEU A 7 -43.86 13.34 23.27
CA LEU A 7 -43.34 12.96 21.94
C LEU A 7 -41.99 13.61 21.61
N VAL A 8 -41.80 14.89 21.96
CA VAL A 8 -40.52 15.59 21.77
C VAL A 8 -39.43 14.99 22.67
N ALA A 9 -39.75 14.68 23.93
CA ALA A 9 -38.81 14.05 24.86
C ALA A 9 -38.40 12.63 24.40
N THR A 10 -39.35 11.83 23.90
CA THR A 10 -39.06 10.51 23.34
C THR A 10 -38.19 10.61 22.08
N GLY A 11 -38.49 11.56 21.19
CA GLY A 11 -37.69 11.80 19.98
C GLY A 11 -36.25 12.22 20.28
N LEU A 12 -36.04 13.11 21.24
CA LEU A 12 -34.71 13.50 21.73
C LEU A 12 -33.96 12.33 22.35
N GLY A 13 -34.65 11.50 23.15
CA GLY A 13 -34.07 10.30 23.75
C GLY A 13 -33.57 9.30 22.70
N VAL A 14 -34.39 9.02 21.68
CA VAL A 14 -34.00 8.13 20.57
C VAL A 14 -32.84 8.71 19.78
N ALA A 15 -32.87 10.00 19.43
CA ALA A 15 -31.77 10.64 18.69
C ALA A 15 -30.44 10.61 19.46
N ALA A 16 -30.47 10.92 20.76
CA ALA A 16 -29.30 10.85 21.63
C ALA A 16 -28.74 9.42 21.73
N SER A 17 -29.63 8.41 21.77
CA SER A 17 -29.26 7.00 21.79
C SER A 17 -28.55 6.59 20.50
N VAL A 18 -29.10 6.97 19.34
CA VAL A 18 -28.51 6.68 18.03
C VAL A 18 -27.12 7.32 17.89
N VAL A 19 -26.96 8.58 18.29
CA VAL A 19 -25.67 9.28 18.27
C VAL A 19 -24.69 8.61 19.24
N GLY A 20 -25.11 8.29 20.45
CA GLY A 20 -24.30 7.60 21.45
C GLY A 20 -23.80 6.24 20.97
N ILE A 21 -24.68 5.43 20.39
CA ILE A 21 -24.34 4.13 19.80
C ILE A 21 -23.33 4.31 18.65
N ARG A 22 -23.56 5.27 17.75
CA ARG A 22 -22.66 5.55 16.63
C ARG A 22 -21.26 5.96 17.11
N LEU A 23 -21.18 6.80 18.13
CA LEU A 23 -19.90 7.24 18.72
C LEU A 23 -19.16 6.08 19.39
N LEU A 24 -19.88 5.24 20.15
CA LEU A 24 -19.31 4.06 20.79
C LEU A 24 -18.79 3.07 19.74
N LEU A 25 -19.59 2.74 18.73
CA LEU A 25 -19.19 1.85 17.65
C LEU A 25 -17.99 2.40 16.86
N SER A 26 -17.95 3.70 16.60
CA SER A 26 -16.82 4.34 15.91
C SER A 26 -15.53 4.27 16.73
N ARG A 27 -15.61 4.49 18.06
CA ARG A 27 -14.48 4.32 18.97
C ARG A 27 -14.02 2.87 19.04
N GLN A 28 -14.95 1.92 19.17
CA GLN A 28 -14.65 0.49 19.18
C GLN A 28 -13.98 0.06 17.88
N ALA A 29 -14.49 0.51 16.73
CA ALA A 29 -13.89 0.24 15.42
C ALA A 29 -12.49 0.88 15.25
N ALA A 30 -12.26 2.07 15.82
CA ALA A 30 -10.93 2.70 15.81
C ALA A 30 -9.93 1.94 16.70
N ILE A 31 -10.37 1.48 17.87
CA ILE A 31 -9.54 0.67 18.79
C ILE A 31 -9.27 -0.71 18.19
N ALA A 32 -10.28 -1.34 17.58
CA ALA A 32 -10.17 -2.61 16.89
C ALA A 32 -9.20 -2.50 15.71
N ARG A 33 -9.31 -1.46 14.87
CA ARG A 33 -8.36 -1.20 13.78
C ARG A 33 -6.91 -1.02 14.28
N ARG A 34 -6.72 -0.38 15.44
CA ARG A 34 -5.39 -0.24 16.06
C ARG A 34 -4.85 -1.55 16.66
N ARG A 35 -5.73 -2.40 17.22
CA ARG A 35 -5.34 -3.66 17.90
C ARG A 35 -5.19 -4.85 16.96
N ILE A 36 -6.03 -4.95 15.93
CA ILE A 36 -6.00 -6.02 14.93
C ILE A 36 -4.80 -5.81 13.98
N GLY A 37 -4.36 -4.56 13.81
CA GLY A 37 -3.43 -4.20 12.73
C GLY A 37 -4.12 -4.32 11.36
N LYS A 38 -3.45 -3.89 10.29
CA LYS A 38 -3.92 -4.18 8.93
C LYS A 38 -3.78 -5.70 8.70
N PRO A 39 -4.75 -6.39 8.04
CA PRO A 39 -4.81 -7.86 7.93
C PRO A 39 -3.56 -8.56 7.36
N LEU A 40 -2.63 -7.82 6.75
CA LEU A 40 -1.41 -8.32 6.12
C LEU A 40 -0.13 -7.99 6.91
N GLY A 41 -0.24 -7.42 8.12
CA GLY A 41 0.89 -6.81 8.81
C GLY A 41 1.31 -5.48 8.16
N GLU A 42 2.03 -4.64 8.89
CA GLU A 42 2.71 -3.45 8.32
C GLU A 42 4.18 -3.75 7.98
N ASP A 43 4.65 -4.96 8.28
CA ASP A 43 6.04 -5.36 8.12
C ASP A 43 6.35 -5.71 6.67
N SER A 44 6.47 -4.67 5.84
CA SER A 44 7.13 -4.79 4.54
C SER A 44 8.58 -5.23 4.73
N LEU A 45 9.01 -6.23 3.96
CA LEU A 45 10.40 -6.66 4.00
C LEU A 45 11.31 -5.60 3.39
N ASP A 46 12.25 -5.09 4.18
CA ASP A 46 13.32 -4.24 3.67
C ASP A 46 14.19 -5.02 2.67
N ALA A 47 14.00 -4.74 1.38
CA ALA A 47 14.73 -5.32 0.27
C ALA A 47 15.87 -4.43 -0.24
N ASP A 48 16.09 -3.26 0.36
CA ASP A 48 17.07 -2.28 -0.10
C ASP A 48 18.49 -2.82 0.10
N ARG A 49 19.25 -2.81 -1.00
CA ARG A 49 20.66 -3.25 -1.07
C ARG A 49 21.21 -3.07 -2.47
N VAL A 50 22.50 -3.35 -2.59
CA VAL A 50 23.13 -3.60 -3.89
C VAL A 50 22.92 -5.07 -4.28
N TRP A 51 22.04 -5.29 -5.26
CA TRP A 51 21.78 -6.57 -5.90
C TRP A 51 22.88 -6.90 -6.93
N ARG A 52 23.24 -8.19 -7.00
CA ARG A 52 24.30 -8.70 -7.90
C ARG A 52 25.63 -7.92 -7.76
N ARG A 53 26.06 -7.66 -6.53
CA ARG A 53 27.29 -6.91 -6.19
C ARG A 53 28.57 -7.48 -6.83
N SER A 54 28.58 -8.75 -7.22
CA SER A 54 29.70 -9.40 -7.90
C SER A 54 29.86 -9.00 -9.38
N LEU A 55 28.90 -8.27 -9.96
CA LEU A 55 29.03 -7.74 -11.32
C LEU A 55 29.88 -6.48 -11.32
N ASP A 56 30.53 -6.19 -12.44
CA ASP A 56 31.39 -5.03 -12.59
C ASP A 56 30.60 -3.74 -12.84
N GLY A 57 31.28 -2.61 -12.58
CA GLY A 57 30.76 -1.27 -12.87
C GLY A 57 29.99 -0.63 -11.71
N ARG A 58 29.74 0.68 -11.84
CA ARG A 58 28.98 1.43 -10.82
C ARG A 58 27.54 0.92 -10.76
N PRO A 59 26.97 0.70 -9.55
CA PRO A 59 25.58 0.28 -9.43
C PRO A 59 24.61 1.23 -10.11
N VAL A 60 23.57 0.67 -10.73
CA VAL A 60 22.42 1.44 -11.20
C VAL A 60 21.51 1.71 -10.00
N GLU A 61 21.39 2.98 -9.61
CA GLU A 61 20.35 3.47 -8.68
C GLU A 61 18.94 3.24 -9.25
N LEU A 62 18.20 2.30 -8.65
CA LEU A 62 16.79 2.02 -8.91
C LEU A 62 15.97 2.47 -7.72
N LEU A 63 15.06 3.42 -7.94
CA LEU A 63 14.10 3.89 -6.96
C LEU A 63 12.74 3.21 -7.18
N LEU A 64 12.13 2.72 -6.11
CA LEU A 64 10.77 2.19 -6.11
C LEU A 64 9.88 3.03 -5.19
N LEU A 65 8.80 3.56 -5.76
CA LEU A 65 7.77 4.36 -5.08
C LEU A 65 6.41 3.68 -5.24
N GLY A 66 5.47 3.98 -4.35
CA GLY A 66 4.13 3.44 -4.48
C GLY A 66 3.45 3.02 -3.19
N ASP A 67 2.53 2.09 -3.34
CA ASP A 67 1.69 1.54 -2.27
C ASP A 67 2.30 0.27 -1.62
N SER A 68 1.44 -0.56 -1.02
CA SER A 68 1.81 -1.83 -0.42
C SER A 68 2.50 -2.82 -1.36
N LEU A 69 2.16 -2.84 -2.66
CA LEU A 69 2.79 -3.74 -3.63
C LEU A 69 4.24 -3.34 -3.88
N ALA A 70 4.49 -2.05 -4.04
CA ALA A 70 5.82 -1.49 -4.17
C ALA A 70 6.64 -1.67 -2.88
N ALA A 71 6.01 -1.50 -1.71
CA ALA A 71 6.64 -1.75 -0.41
C ALA A 71 7.04 -3.23 -0.23
N GLY A 72 6.47 -4.15 -1.00
CA GLY A 72 6.75 -5.58 -0.91
C GLY A 72 5.94 -6.31 0.15
N LEU A 73 4.74 -5.79 0.47
CA LEU A 73 3.81 -6.45 1.36
C LEU A 73 3.36 -7.80 0.79
N GLY A 74 3.33 -8.83 1.63
CA GLY A 74 2.97 -10.20 1.24
C GLY A 74 4.11 -11.01 0.62
N ALA A 75 5.31 -10.44 0.44
CA ALA A 75 6.48 -11.21 0.04
C ALA A 75 7.07 -11.97 1.23
N GLU A 76 7.37 -13.26 1.08
CA GLU A 76 8.02 -14.07 2.13
C GLU A 76 9.52 -13.78 2.25
N THR A 77 10.15 -13.37 1.14
CA THR A 77 11.57 -13.03 1.10
C THR A 77 11.83 -11.74 0.34
N ARG A 78 12.93 -11.06 0.68
CA ARG A 78 13.42 -9.87 -0.02
C ARG A 78 13.55 -10.07 -1.54
N LYS A 79 13.86 -11.30 -1.98
CA LYS A 79 14.04 -11.64 -3.41
C LYS A 79 12.70 -11.76 -4.16
N GLN A 80 11.60 -11.95 -3.44
CA GLN A 80 10.25 -12.04 -4.00
C GLN A 80 9.52 -10.70 -4.01
N THR A 81 9.97 -9.70 -3.23
CA THR A 81 9.49 -8.31 -3.35
C THR A 81 9.60 -7.81 -4.79
N LEU A 82 8.70 -6.93 -5.20
CA LEU A 82 8.73 -6.32 -6.54
C LEU A 82 10.10 -5.68 -6.81
N GLY A 83 10.58 -4.85 -5.87
CA GLY A 83 11.88 -4.19 -5.98
C GLY A 83 13.04 -5.19 -6.10
N GLY A 84 13.05 -6.26 -5.30
CA GLY A 84 14.08 -7.30 -5.38
C GLY A 84 14.06 -8.06 -6.71
N ARG A 85 12.88 -8.37 -7.26
CA ARG A 85 12.74 -9.03 -8.57
C ARG A 85 13.22 -8.11 -9.69
N LEU A 86 12.79 -6.85 -9.68
CA LEU A 86 13.20 -5.84 -10.66
C LEU A 86 14.72 -5.61 -10.62
N ALA A 87 15.30 -5.42 -9.44
CA ALA A 87 16.72 -5.17 -9.28
C ALA A 87 17.57 -6.36 -9.77
N LYS A 88 17.16 -7.61 -9.47
CA LYS A 88 17.85 -8.80 -9.97
C LYS A 88 17.78 -8.94 -11.48
N ALA A 89 16.60 -8.69 -12.07
CA ALA A 89 16.38 -8.81 -13.51
C ALA A 89 17.15 -7.71 -14.27
N LEU A 90 17.06 -6.46 -13.81
CA LEU A 90 17.77 -5.33 -14.38
C LEU A 90 19.29 -5.53 -14.31
N ALA A 91 19.81 -5.99 -13.16
CA ALA A 91 21.22 -6.29 -13.01
C ALA A 91 21.70 -7.40 -13.97
N GLY A 92 20.87 -8.43 -14.17
CA GLY A 92 21.14 -9.50 -15.12
C GLY A 92 21.26 -9.00 -16.55
N ARG A 93 20.30 -8.17 -17.01
CA ARG A 93 20.26 -7.61 -18.36
C ARG A 93 21.37 -6.59 -18.63
N MET A 94 21.63 -5.71 -17.66
CA MET A 94 22.65 -4.65 -17.81
C MET A 94 24.06 -5.13 -17.51
N ARG A 95 24.22 -6.36 -16.99
CA ARG A 95 25.50 -6.90 -16.52
C ARG A 95 26.20 -5.97 -15.52
N ARG A 96 25.43 -5.24 -14.72
CA ARG A 96 25.89 -4.26 -13.70
C ARG A 96 25.13 -4.47 -12.40
N PRO A 97 25.72 -4.19 -11.22
CA PRO A 97 24.98 -4.20 -9.97
C PRO A 97 23.82 -3.18 -9.99
N VAL A 98 22.79 -3.42 -9.20
CA VAL A 98 21.67 -2.48 -9.02
C VAL A 98 21.53 -2.16 -7.55
N ARG A 99 21.57 -0.88 -7.19
CA ARG A 99 21.25 -0.42 -5.83
C ARG A 99 19.77 -0.09 -5.81
N LEU A 100 19.00 -0.92 -5.09
CA LEU A 100 17.58 -0.69 -4.86
C LEU A 100 17.42 0.26 -3.67
N ARG A 101 16.59 1.27 -3.84
CA ARG A 101 16.00 2.05 -2.75
C ARG A 101 14.48 2.05 -2.87
N THR A 102 13.79 1.77 -1.77
CA THR A 102 12.33 1.73 -1.70
C THR A 102 11.85 2.86 -0.80
N ALA A 103 11.02 3.74 -1.34
CA ALA A 103 10.34 4.80 -0.58
C ALA A 103 8.81 4.65 -0.64
N ALA A 104 8.33 3.52 -1.14
CA ALA A 104 6.94 3.13 -1.13
C ALA A 104 6.39 3.01 0.30
N VAL A 105 5.13 3.40 0.47
CA VAL A 105 4.44 3.42 1.77
C VAL A 105 3.14 2.63 1.65
N VAL A 106 2.94 1.71 2.59
CA VAL A 106 1.75 0.83 2.61
C VAL A 106 0.48 1.65 2.76
N GLY A 107 -0.41 1.53 1.78
CA GLY A 107 -1.69 2.24 1.77
C GLY A 107 -1.64 3.64 1.17
N SER A 108 -0.53 4.03 0.52
CA SER A 108 -0.48 5.31 -0.20
C SER A 108 -1.41 5.36 -1.40
N GLU A 109 -1.95 6.55 -1.65
CA GLU A 109 -2.69 6.93 -2.85
C GLU A 109 -1.83 7.83 -3.76
N SER A 110 -2.28 8.13 -4.98
CA SER A 110 -1.53 8.96 -5.93
C SER A 110 -1.10 10.32 -5.36
N PRO A 111 -1.91 11.04 -4.56
CA PRO A 111 -1.49 12.31 -3.95
C PRO A 111 -0.35 12.18 -2.93
N ASP A 112 -0.12 10.99 -2.36
CA ASP A 112 0.92 10.78 -1.35
C ASP A 112 2.34 10.67 -1.97
N LEU A 113 2.45 10.55 -3.30
CA LEU A 113 3.74 10.44 -3.97
C LEU A 113 4.67 11.62 -3.71
N ASP A 114 4.11 12.83 -3.59
CA ASP A 114 4.90 14.03 -3.31
C ASP A 114 5.61 13.92 -1.96
N ALA A 115 4.96 13.33 -0.96
CA ALA A 115 5.55 13.09 0.35
C ALA A 115 6.65 12.00 0.28
N GLN A 116 6.45 10.94 -0.50
CA GLN A 116 7.47 9.91 -0.71
C GLN A 116 8.73 10.48 -1.39
N LEU A 117 8.55 11.36 -2.37
CA LEU A 117 9.65 12.06 -3.04
C LEU A 117 10.35 13.05 -2.09
N ALA A 118 9.59 13.81 -1.31
CA ALA A 118 10.14 14.77 -0.34
C ALA A 118 10.93 14.10 0.79
N ALA A 119 10.65 12.83 1.10
CA ALA A 119 11.39 12.06 2.09
C ALA A 119 12.78 11.58 1.60
N LEU A 120 13.06 11.70 0.30
CA LEU A 120 14.38 11.35 -0.25
C LEU A 120 15.40 12.45 0.06
N PRO A 121 16.69 12.09 0.24
CA PRO A 121 17.75 13.09 0.34
C PRO A 121 17.73 14.04 -0.87
N ALA A 122 17.98 15.34 -0.64
CA ALA A 122 17.90 16.36 -1.69
C ALA A 122 18.89 16.13 -2.85
N ASP A 123 20.01 15.44 -2.58
CA ASP A 123 21.04 15.05 -3.53
C ASP A 123 20.80 13.66 -4.15
N TYR A 124 19.72 12.97 -3.77
CA TYR A 124 19.39 11.66 -4.33
C TYR A 124 19.06 11.77 -5.82
N ARG A 125 19.72 10.95 -6.64
CA ARG A 125 19.55 10.93 -8.10
C ARG A 125 19.36 9.47 -8.56
N PRO A 126 18.11 9.01 -8.69
CA PRO A 126 17.87 7.71 -9.29
C PRO A 126 18.22 7.74 -10.78
N HIS A 127 18.77 6.66 -11.31
CA HIS A 127 18.89 6.51 -12.77
C HIS A 127 17.55 6.08 -13.38
N VAL A 128 16.78 5.29 -12.62
CA VAL A 128 15.45 4.81 -12.99
C VAL A 128 14.57 4.84 -11.76
N ALA A 129 13.34 5.34 -11.90
CA ALA A 129 12.29 5.24 -10.90
C ALA A 129 11.15 4.38 -11.45
N VAL A 130 10.63 3.49 -10.61
CA VAL A 130 9.42 2.71 -10.87
C VAL A 130 8.38 3.12 -9.84
N ILE A 131 7.16 3.42 -10.32
CA ILE A 131 6.06 3.89 -9.49
C ILE A 131 4.91 2.89 -9.64
N VAL A 132 4.44 2.32 -8.53
CA VAL A 132 3.26 1.45 -8.48
C VAL A 132 2.26 2.03 -7.49
N ILE A 133 1.30 2.79 -8.01
CA ILE A 133 0.31 3.54 -7.24
C ILE A 133 -1.04 3.45 -7.96
N GLY A 134 -2.14 3.82 -7.29
CA GLY A 134 -3.47 3.85 -7.90
C GLY A 134 -4.42 2.77 -7.37
N GLY A 135 -3.89 1.69 -6.78
CA GLY A 135 -4.72 0.62 -6.24
C GLY A 135 -5.66 1.13 -5.14
N ASN A 136 -5.13 1.94 -4.23
CA ASN A 136 -5.91 2.56 -3.16
C ASN A 136 -6.85 3.65 -3.67
N ASP A 137 -6.46 4.41 -4.69
CA ASP A 137 -7.29 5.45 -5.31
C ASP A 137 -8.58 4.85 -5.90
N VAL A 138 -8.47 3.70 -6.58
CA VAL A 138 -9.64 2.99 -7.12
C VAL A 138 -10.53 2.48 -5.99
N VAL A 139 -9.94 1.91 -4.93
CA VAL A 139 -10.72 1.47 -3.77
C VAL A 139 -11.48 2.65 -3.16
N GLU A 140 -10.81 3.76 -2.87
CA GLU A 140 -11.43 4.92 -2.25
C GLU A 140 -12.51 5.54 -3.15
N LEU A 141 -12.27 5.62 -4.47
CA LEU A 141 -13.23 6.17 -5.42
C LEU A 141 -14.50 5.32 -5.55
N PHE A 142 -14.36 3.99 -5.59
CA PHE A 142 -15.46 3.09 -5.91
C PHE A 142 -16.14 2.47 -4.69
N LEU A 143 -15.49 2.39 -3.53
CA LEU A 143 -16.07 1.78 -2.33
C LEU A 143 -17.40 2.43 -1.88
N PRO A 144 -17.60 3.76 -1.92
CA PRO A 144 -18.88 4.38 -1.60
C PRO A 144 -20.00 4.04 -2.59
N LEU A 145 -19.64 3.63 -3.81
CA LEU A 145 -20.57 3.28 -4.89
C LEU A 145 -20.77 1.77 -5.00
N ALA A 146 -19.95 0.98 -4.31
CA ALA A 146 -19.97 -0.47 -4.38
C ALA A 146 -21.23 -1.03 -3.71
N THR A 147 -22.08 -1.69 -4.51
CA THR A 147 -23.22 -2.47 -4.02
C THR A 147 -22.83 -3.89 -3.64
N ARG A 148 -21.65 -4.34 -4.08
CA ARG A 148 -21.07 -5.66 -3.81
C ARG A 148 -19.55 -5.58 -3.90
N LEU A 149 -18.87 -6.24 -2.96
CA LEU A 149 -17.43 -6.46 -3.00
C LEU A 149 -17.18 -7.92 -3.30
N GLU A 150 -16.60 -8.20 -4.47
CA GLU A 150 -16.11 -9.53 -4.81
C GLU A 150 -14.60 -9.49 -4.87
N LEU A 151 -13.96 -10.24 -3.98
CA LEU A 151 -12.54 -10.56 -4.09
C LEU A 151 -12.45 -11.74 -5.04
N THR A 152 -12.34 -11.47 -6.33
CA THR A 152 -12.01 -12.51 -7.30
C THR A 152 -10.53 -12.81 -7.14
N GLU A 153 -10.20 -14.00 -6.64
CA GLU A 153 -8.84 -14.51 -6.73
C GLU A 153 -8.52 -14.69 -8.22
N VAL A 154 -7.73 -13.77 -8.77
CA VAL A 154 -7.23 -13.91 -10.13
C VAL A 154 -6.12 -14.96 -10.09
N HIS A 155 -6.51 -16.21 -10.29
CA HIS A 155 -5.57 -17.29 -10.57
C HIS A 155 -5.12 -17.12 -12.02
N GLU A 156 -4.07 -16.32 -12.22
CA GLU A 156 -3.42 -16.25 -13.52
C GLU A 156 -2.49 -17.46 -13.65
N ASP A 157 -2.96 -18.51 -14.34
CA ASP A 157 -2.08 -19.55 -14.88
C ASP A 157 -1.40 -18.98 -16.12
N THR A 158 -0.44 -18.08 -15.90
CA THR A 158 0.43 -17.65 -16.99
C THR A 158 1.32 -18.85 -17.32
N ALA A 159 0.92 -19.61 -18.35
CA ALA A 159 1.84 -20.36 -19.19
C ALA A 159 2.81 -19.34 -19.83
N GLY A 160 3.69 -18.82 -19.00
CA GLY A 160 4.51 -17.67 -19.31
C GLY A 160 5.52 -18.07 -20.34
N ASP A 161 5.28 -17.69 -21.58
CA ASP A 161 6.31 -17.41 -22.58
C ASP A 161 7.14 -16.20 -22.10
N VAL A 162 7.81 -16.36 -20.95
CA VAL A 162 8.92 -15.49 -20.56
C VAL A 162 10.13 -16.01 -21.30
N PHE A 163 10.21 -15.69 -22.59
CA PHE A 163 11.45 -15.81 -23.33
C PHE A 163 12.46 -14.79 -22.78
N MET A 164 13.19 -15.18 -21.74
CA MET A 164 14.50 -14.62 -21.46
C MET A 164 15.51 -15.32 -22.37
N ARG A 165 15.75 -14.75 -23.55
CA ARG A 165 17.02 -14.89 -24.25
C ARG A 165 17.96 -13.77 -23.83
#